data_AF-A0A2V5XAA5-F1
#
_entry.id   AF-A0A2V5XAA5-F1
#
_cell.length_a   1.000
_cell.length_b   1.000
_cell.length_c   1.000
_cell.angle_alpha   90.00
_cell.angle_beta   90.00
_cell.angle_gamma   90.00
#
_symmetry.space_group_name_H-M   'P 1'
#
loop_
_entity.id
_entity.type
_entity.pdbx_description
1 polymer ?
#
loop_
_entity_poly.entity_id
_entity_poly.type
_entity_poly.pdbx_seq_one_letter_code
_entity_poly.pdbx_strand_id
1 'polypeptide(L)'
;MNDEQIETLLRKAPRPVAPAGLLETLQSNIALPPRAETARVNRTETTPLLRRWFPAISFAVIFLSCIVAIAVQTNQIAELNRGNETLRGATQNLEQLRRDNAEYQKLQAEHQELERLRKDFAELQQLRAEVAQLREQIQETEKLRAQNQQLLAANNQPAQSTGNDDSFARFEADARAEAESVYCINNLKQIGLAARIWATDNGGVYPPNWLSMSNELSTPKVLVCRGDKGRTAARSWNEFGPGNVSYEFLNPNGSDKTPMVLLARCPIHGHVGLSDGSVQSGSGLGRTFTIIVKDGKQVYTPLNKRPDGSPYE
;
A
#
# COMPACT_ATOMS: atom_id res chain seq x y z
N MET A 1 -95.69 7.63 4.67
CA MET A 1 -96.54 8.83 4.64
C MET A 1 -95.77 9.88 5.40
N ASN A 2 -95.22 10.89 4.71
CA ASN A 2 -94.28 11.86 5.31
C ASN A 2 -95.03 12.95 6.10
N ASP A 3 -94.40 13.48 7.16
CA ASP A 3 -94.97 14.54 8.02
C ASP A 3 -95.41 15.79 7.23
N GLU A 4 -94.72 16.13 6.14
CA GLU A 4 -95.14 17.22 5.24
C GLU A 4 -96.50 16.97 4.57
N GLN A 5 -96.86 15.71 4.30
CA GLN A 5 -98.16 15.35 3.73
C GLN A 5 -99.27 15.48 4.78
N ILE A 6 -98.97 15.20 6.05
CA ILE A 6 -99.90 15.39 7.17
C ILE A 6 -100.16 16.87 7.39
N GLU A 7 -99.11 17.71 7.35
CA GLU A 7 -99.26 19.16 7.53
C GLU A 7 -100.02 19.81 6.36
N THR A 8 -99.82 19.32 5.14
CA THR A 8 -100.55 19.78 3.95
C THR A 8 -102.03 19.40 3.99
N LEU A 9 -102.36 18.23 4.57
CA LEU A 9 -103.75 17.78 4.77
C LEU A 9 -104.44 18.55 5.90
N LEU A 10 -103.74 18.86 6.99
CA LEU A 10 -104.30 19.62 8.12
C LEU A 10 -104.56 21.10 7.76
N ARG A 11 -103.78 21.70 6.85
CA ARG A 11 -104.03 23.06 6.36
C ARG A 11 -105.25 23.19 5.45
N LYS A 12 -105.76 22.09 4.88
CA LYS A 12 -106.96 22.05 4.03
C LYS A 12 -108.26 21.85 4.81
N ALA A 13 -108.21 21.68 6.13
CA ALA A 13 -109.42 21.51 6.94
C ALA A 13 -110.15 22.86 7.15
N PRO A 14 -111.47 22.92 6.92
CA PRO A 14 -112.26 24.14 7.14
C PRO A 14 -112.32 24.48 8.64
N ARG A 15 -112.09 25.76 8.99
CA ARG A 15 -112.21 26.25 10.37
C ARG A 15 -113.69 26.26 10.78
N PRO A 16 -114.08 25.61 11.90
CA PRO A 16 -115.47 25.63 12.34
C PRO A 16 -115.87 27.04 12.77
N VAL A 17 -116.97 27.54 12.22
CA VAL A 17 -117.59 28.81 12.61
C VAL A 17 -118.39 28.57 13.89
N ALA A 18 -118.12 29.35 14.94
CA ALA A 18 -118.84 29.26 16.20
C ALA A 18 -120.33 29.62 15.98
N PRO A 19 -121.29 28.83 16.52
CA PRO A 19 -122.71 29.11 16.38
C PRO A 19 -123.09 30.42 17.08
N ALA A 20 -123.97 31.20 16.45
CA ALA A 20 -124.44 32.49 16.99
C ALA A 20 -125.16 32.30 18.34
N GLY A 21 -124.91 33.19 19.31
CA GLY A 21 -125.55 33.21 20.63
C GLY A 21 -124.77 32.54 21.77
N LEU A 22 -123.62 31.88 21.51
CA LEU A 22 -122.84 31.19 22.55
C LEU A 22 -122.36 32.12 23.68
N LEU A 23 -122.07 33.39 23.37
CA LEU A 23 -121.60 34.38 24.33
C LEU A 23 -122.72 34.78 25.32
N GLU A 24 -123.96 34.89 24.85
CA GLU A 24 -125.11 35.21 25.69
C GLU A 24 -125.43 34.06 26.66
N THR A 25 -125.34 32.80 26.19
CA THR A 25 -125.53 31.60 27.02
C THR A 25 -124.45 31.44 28.09
N LEU A 26 -123.23 31.90 27.83
CA LEU A 26 -122.13 31.87 28.81
C LEU A 26 -122.25 32.99 29.85
N GLN A 27 -122.80 34.16 29.48
CA GLN A 27 -123.03 35.25 30.42
C GLN A 27 -124.24 35.00 31.34
N SER A 28 -125.29 34.34 30.86
CA SER A 28 -126.47 34.05 31.69
C SER A 28 -126.25 33.00 32.78
N ASN A 29 -125.18 32.19 32.68
CA ASN A 29 -124.89 31.10 33.63
C ASN A 29 -123.94 31.50 34.78
N ILE A 30 -123.59 32.79 34.90
CA ILE A 30 -122.75 33.28 35.99
C ILE A 30 -123.63 33.82 37.11
N ALA A 31 -123.85 33.00 38.15
CA ALA A 31 -124.45 33.44 39.41
C ALA A 31 -123.35 33.77 40.43
N LEU A 32 -123.16 35.05 40.73
CA LEU A 32 -122.30 35.53 41.82
C LEU A 32 -123.12 35.60 43.13
N PRO A 33 -122.74 34.91 44.22
CA PRO A 33 -123.41 35.04 45.50
C PRO A 33 -123.13 36.41 46.16
N PRO A 34 -124.08 36.96 46.95
CA PRO A 34 -123.97 38.28 47.54
C PRO A 34 -122.92 38.37 48.66
N ARG A 35 -122.34 39.56 48.80
CA ARG A 35 -121.30 39.96 49.76
C ARG A 35 -121.83 39.95 51.20
N ALA A 36 -121.24 39.13 52.06
CA ALA A 36 -121.50 39.13 53.50
C ALA A 36 -120.51 40.06 54.25
N GLU A 37 -121.04 41.16 54.78
CA GLU A 37 -120.56 41.90 55.95
C GLU A 37 -121.03 41.11 57.19
N THR A 38 -120.31 40.78 58.26
CA THR A 38 -119.10 41.28 58.94
C THR A 38 -118.61 40.19 59.91
N ALA A 39 -117.32 40.18 60.27
CA ALA A 39 -116.87 39.94 61.66
C ALA A 39 -115.38 40.34 61.80
N ARG A 40 -115.09 41.35 62.62
CA ARG A 40 -113.73 41.62 63.13
C ARG A 40 -113.40 40.57 64.21
N VAL A 41 -112.30 39.84 64.02
CA VAL A 41 -111.63 39.11 65.10
C VAL A 41 -110.14 39.47 65.07
N ASN A 42 -109.66 40.03 66.17
CA ASN A 42 -108.27 40.38 66.42
C ASN A 42 -107.46 39.14 66.83
N ARG A 43 -106.22 39.03 66.30
CA ARG A 43 -104.93 38.53 66.86
C ARG A 43 -104.98 37.49 68.01
N THR A 44 -104.16 36.45 68.10
CA THR A 44 -102.77 36.18 67.65
C THR A 44 -102.42 34.76 68.13
N GLU A 45 -101.85 33.88 67.31
CA GLU A 45 -101.03 32.76 67.81
C GLU A 45 -99.85 32.50 66.86
N THR A 46 -98.65 32.56 67.42
CA THR A 46 -97.36 32.43 66.75
C THR A 46 -97.00 30.96 66.56
N THR A 47 -97.18 30.44 65.34
CA THR A 47 -96.48 29.22 64.92
C THR A 47 -95.00 29.56 64.70
N PRO A 48 -94.04 28.76 65.21
CA PRO A 48 -92.63 29.07 65.05
C PRO A 48 -92.27 29.05 63.56
N LEU A 49 -91.74 30.16 63.05
CA LEU A 49 -91.42 30.36 61.62
C LEU A 49 -90.68 29.14 61.03
N LEU A 50 -89.76 28.54 61.79
CA LEU A 50 -88.93 27.41 61.35
C LEU A 50 -89.71 26.21 60.76
N ARG A 51 -90.89 25.85 61.29
CA ARG A 51 -91.66 24.69 60.78
C ARG A 51 -92.36 24.98 59.45
N ARG A 52 -92.67 26.26 59.18
CA ARG A 52 -93.30 26.72 57.93
C ARG A 52 -92.29 26.81 56.79
N TRP A 53 -91.01 27.00 57.09
CA TRP A 53 -89.93 27.11 56.10
C TRP A 53 -89.14 25.80 55.89
N PHE A 54 -89.39 24.76 56.69
CA PHE A 54 -88.71 23.48 56.61
C PHE A 54 -88.66 22.86 55.19
N PRO A 55 -89.76 22.76 54.41
CA PRO A 55 -89.69 22.25 53.04
C PRO A 55 -88.86 23.15 52.12
N ALA A 56 -88.95 24.47 52.28
CA ALA A 56 -88.15 25.43 51.49
C ALA A 56 -86.64 25.32 51.80
N ILE A 57 -86.29 25.09 53.07
CA ILE A 57 -84.89 24.89 53.50
C ILE A 57 -84.34 23.56 52.97
N SER A 58 -85.11 22.48 52.97
CA SER A 58 -84.67 21.20 52.37
C SER A 58 -84.42 21.30 50.87
N PHE A 59 -85.28 22.01 50.12
CA PHE A 59 -85.04 22.27 48.70
C PHE A 59 -83.82 23.17 48.48
N ALA A 60 -83.60 24.17 49.35
CA ALA A 60 -82.43 25.03 49.27
C ALA A 60 -81.11 24.27 49.51
N VAL A 61 -81.08 23.34 50.47
CA VAL A 61 -79.88 22.51 50.73
C VAL A 61 -79.58 21.57 49.57
N ILE A 62 -80.60 20.92 48.99
CA ILE A 62 -80.43 20.07 47.81
C ILE A 62 -79.97 20.90 46.59
N PHE A 63 -80.54 22.09 46.41
CA PHE A 63 -80.11 22.97 45.33
C PHE A 63 -78.65 23.43 45.51
N LEU A 64 -78.25 23.76 46.75
CA LEU A 64 -76.89 24.15 47.08
C LEU A 64 -75.91 22.99 46.92
N SER A 65 -76.29 21.75 47.25
CA SER A 65 -75.46 20.57 47.00
C SER A 65 -75.31 20.25 45.51
N CYS A 66 -76.37 20.41 44.70
CA CYS A 66 -76.28 20.34 43.24
C CYS A 66 -75.36 21.42 42.66
N ILE A 67 -75.44 22.67 43.14
CA ILE A 67 -74.53 23.74 42.70
C ILE A 67 -73.07 23.40 43.04
N VAL A 68 -72.79 22.92 44.25
CA VAL A 68 -71.43 22.52 44.65
C VAL A 68 -70.93 21.36 43.79
N ALA A 69 -71.77 20.35 43.51
CA ALA A 69 -71.41 19.25 42.63
C ALA A 69 -71.09 19.73 41.19
N ILE A 70 -71.89 20.64 40.64
CA ILE A 70 -71.63 21.27 39.33
C ILE A 70 -70.33 22.08 39.36
N ALA A 71 -70.06 22.82 40.44
CA ALA A 71 -68.81 23.57 40.60
C ALA A 71 -67.57 22.65 40.65
N VAL A 72 -67.66 21.52 41.35
CA VAL A 72 -66.58 20.51 41.37
C VAL A 72 -66.43 19.87 39.99
N GLN A 73 -67.53 19.49 39.33
CA GLN A 73 -67.50 18.91 37.98
C GLN A 73 -66.90 19.89 36.95
N THR A 74 -67.27 21.16 37.01
CA THR A 74 -66.73 22.18 36.09
C THR A 74 -65.25 22.44 36.32
N ASN A 75 -64.78 22.41 37.58
CA ASN A 75 -63.35 22.53 37.87
C ASN A 75 -62.55 21.30 37.37
N GLN A 76 -63.08 20.09 37.57
CA GLN A 76 -62.45 18.86 37.07
C GLN A 76 -62.41 18.81 35.54
N ILE A 77 -63.47 19.25 34.85
CA ILE A 77 -63.50 19.36 33.39
C ILE A 77 -62.47 20.39 32.92
N ALA A 78 -62.35 21.53 33.60
CA ALA A 78 -61.35 22.54 33.27
C ALA A 78 -59.91 22.03 33.44
N GLU A 79 -59.64 21.28 34.51
CA GLU A 79 -58.33 20.68 34.76
C GLU A 79 -57.97 19.61 33.73
N LEU A 80 -58.92 18.70 33.40
CA LEU A 80 -58.73 17.70 32.35
C LEU A 80 -58.55 18.35 30.97
N ASN A 81 -59.25 19.44 30.68
CA ASN A 81 -59.07 20.18 29.43
C ASN A 81 -57.69 20.83 29.35
N ARG A 82 -57.22 21.47 30.42
CA ARG A 82 -55.85 22.01 30.50
C ARG A 82 -54.78 20.91 30.36
N GLY A 83 -55.01 19.75 30.99
CA GLY A 83 -54.15 18.57 30.85
C GLY A 83 -54.10 18.06 29.40
N ASN A 84 -55.24 17.95 28.73
CA ASN A 84 -55.33 17.58 27.32
C ASN A 84 -54.65 18.59 26.39
N GLU A 85 -54.79 19.90 26.65
CA GLU A 85 -54.09 20.95 25.91
C GLU A 85 -52.57 20.85 26.08
N THR A 86 -52.10 20.64 27.31
CA THR A 86 -50.67 20.47 27.62
C THR A 86 -50.13 19.21 26.95
N LEU A 87 -50.84 18.08 27.03
CA LEU A 87 -50.47 16.84 26.36
C LEU A 87 -50.41 17.02 24.84
N ARG A 88 -51.38 17.71 24.24
CA ARG A 88 -51.37 18.04 22.80
C ARG A 88 -50.16 18.90 22.42
N GLY A 89 -49.84 19.91 23.23
CA GLY A 89 -48.66 20.74 23.03
C GLY A 89 -47.35 19.93 23.13
N ALA A 90 -47.26 19.04 24.12
CA ALA A 90 -46.11 18.15 24.29
C ALA A 90 -45.97 17.16 23.12
N THR A 91 -47.07 16.58 22.63
CA THR A 91 -47.04 15.69 21.45
C THR A 91 -46.61 16.42 20.18
N GLN A 92 -47.09 17.65 19.97
CA GLN A 92 -46.69 18.47 18.82
C GLN A 92 -45.21 18.83 18.85
N ASN A 93 -44.69 19.22 20.03
CA ASN A 93 -43.27 19.53 20.20
C ASN A 93 -42.39 18.29 19.93
N LEU A 94 -42.80 17.12 20.41
CA LEU A 94 -42.06 15.87 20.18
C LEU A 94 -42.09 15.46 18.70
N GLU A 95 -43.20 15.65 18.00
CA GLU A 95 -43.28 15.45 16.55
C GLU A 95 -42.39 16.43 15.78
N GLN A 96 -42.33 17.70 16.20
CA GLN A 96 -41.45 18.70 15.61
C GLN A 96 -39.98 18.30 15.78
N LEU A 97 -39.55 17.96 17.00
CA LEU A 97 -38.18 17.47 17.24
C LEU A 97 -37.84 16.23 16.43
N ARG A 98 -38.80 15.32 16.19
CA ARG A 98 -38.60 14.16 15.32
C ARG A 98 -38.38 14.56 13.87
N ARG A 99 -39.12 15.55 13.35
CA ARG A 99 -38.94 16.07 12.00
C ARG A 99 -37.58 16.75 11.85
N ASP A 100 -37.22 17.60 12.80
CA ASP A 100 -35.94 18.32 12.78
C ASP A 100 -34.75 17.34 12.87
N ASN A 101 -34.84 16.30 13.72
CA ASN A 101 -33.83 15.25 13.77
C ASN A 101 -33.75 14.45 12.46
N ALA A 102 -34.88 14.15 11.83
CA ALA A 102 -34.90 13.46 10.54
C ALA A 102 -34.30 14.33 9.42
N GLU A 103 -34.55 15.64 9.43
CA GLU A 103 -33.93 16.59 8.51
C GLU A 103 -32.42 16.70 8.73
N TYR A 104 -31.99 16.81 10.00
CA TYR A 104 -30.58 16.82 10.35
C TYR A 104 -29.85 15.55 9.89
N GLN A 105 -30.46 14.38 10.06
CA GLN A 105 -29.90 13.11 9.58
C GLN A 105 -29.76 13.08 8.05
N LYS A 106 -30.73 13.63 7.30
CA LYS A 106 -30.63 13.74 5.84
C LYS A 106 -29.47 14.63 5.43
N LEU A 107 -29.36 15.82 6.04
CA LEU A 107 -28.28 16.75 5.75
C LEU A 107 -26.90 16.16 6.09
N GLN A 108 -26.80 15.40 7.17
CA GLN A 108 -25.58 14.66 7.50
C GLN A 108 -25.22 13.62 6.44
N ALA A 109 -26.21 12.87 5.92
CA ALA A 109 -25.98 11.89 4.86
C ALA A 109 -25.50 12.56 3.57
N GLU A 110 -26.13 13.68 3.17
CA GLU A 110 -25.71 14.48 2.01
C GLU A 110 -24.30 15.06 2.19
N HIS A 111 -23.97 15.53 3.39
CA HIS A 111 -22.63 16.02 3.69
C HIS A 111 -21.57 14.92 3.57
N GLN A 112 -21.85 13.74 4.12
CA GLN A 112 -20.96 12.58 3.99
C GLN A 112 -20.79 12.16 2.52
N GLU A 113 -21.84 12.23 1.72
CA GLU A 113 -21.76 11.97 0.28
C GLU A 113 -20.87 13.01 -0.41
N LEU A 114 -21.04 14.31 -0.13
CA LEU A 114 -20.20 15.36 -0.69
C LEU A 114 -18.72 15.20 -0.30
N GLU A 115 -18.44 14.81 0.94
CA GLU A 115 -17.07 14.51 1.39
C GLU A 115 -16.46 13.31 0.65
N ARG A 116 -17.25 12.26 0.39
CA ARG A 116 -16.81 11.12 -0.42
C ARG A 116 -16.50 11.56 -1.85
N LEU A 117 -17.39 12.31 -2.50
CA LEU A 117 -17.15 12.81 -3.85
C LEU A 117 -15.90 13.71 -3.93
N ARG A 118 -15.64 14.52 -2.90
CA ARG A 118 -14.41 15.32 -2.82
C ARG A 118 -13.15 14.47 -2.72
N LYS A 119 -13.19 13.39 -1.94
CA LYS A 119 -12.08 12.42 -1.85
C LYS A 119 -11.86 11.72 -3.19
N ASP A 120 -12.93 11.21 -3.79
CA ASP A 120 -12.88 10.55 -5.10
C ASP A 120 -12.32 11.49 -6.18
N PHE A 121 -12.71 12.77 -6.15
CA PHE A 121 -12.16 13.78 -7.07
C PHE A 121 -10.66 14.02 -6.85
N ALA A 122 -10.21 14.10 -5.59
CA ALA A 122 -8.80 14.25 -5.27
C ALA A 122 -7.99 13.02 -5.73
N GLU A 123 -8.50 11.81 -5.51
CA GLU A 123 -7.89 10.56 -5.98
C GLU A 123 -7.80 10.52 -7.51
N LEU A 124 -8.86 10.93 -8.22
CA LEU A 124 -8.84 11.03 -9.68
C LEU A 124 -7.80 12.03 -10.20
N GLN A 125 -7.61 13.16 -9.50
CA GLN A 125 -6.56 14.11 -9.86
C GLN A 125 -5.17 13.54 -9.62
N GLN A 126 -4.95 12.84 -8.51
CA GLN A 126 -3.68 12.18 -8.21
C GLN A 126 -3.36 11.11 -9.26
N LEU A 127 -4.32 10.23 -9.58
CA LEU A 127 -4.15 9.20 -10.62
C LEU A 127 -3.87 9.82 -12.00
N ARG A 128 -4.50 10.94 -12.34
CA ARG A 128 -4.19 11.66 -13.59
C ARG A 128 -2.76 12.19 -13.62
N ALA A 129 -2.27 12.73 -12.51
CA ALA A 129 -0.89 13.18 -12.41
C ALA A 129 0.10 12.01 -12.55
N GLU A 130 -0.18 10.88 -11.89
CA GLU A 130 0.63 9.67 -11.99
C GLU A 130 0.65 9.11 -13.42
N VAL A 131 -0.51 9.04 -14.10
CA VAL A 131 -0.57 8.62 -15.51
C VAL A 131 0.21 9.58 -16.42
N ALA A 132 0.19 10.88 -16.15
CA ALA A 132 0.97 11.85 -16.91
C ALA A 132 2.48 11.62 -16.72
N GLN A 133 2.92 11.40 -15.48
CA GLN A 133 4.31 11.09 -15.15
C GLN A 133 4.78 9.78 -15.80
N LEU A 134 3.97 8.73 -15.73
CA LEU A 134 4.29 7.43 -16.35
C LEU A 134 4.41 7.56 -17.87
N ARG A 135 3.58 8.37 -18.51
CA ARG A 135 3.69 8.64 -19.96
C ARG A 135 5.00 9.34 -20.32
N GLU A 136 5.43 10.30 -19.51
CA GLU A 136 6.72 10.97 -19.70
C GLU A 136 7.89 9.98 -19.55
N GLN A 137 7.85 9.13 -18.53
CA GLN A 137 8.85 8.06 -18.35
C GLN A 137 8.88 7.09 -19.54
N ILE A 138 7.71 6.69 -20.08
CA ILE A 138 7.65 5.85 -21.27
C ILE A 138 8.34 6.54 -22.46
N GLN A 139 8.02 7.81 -22.72
CA GLN A 139 8.66 8.58 -23.79
C GLN A 139 10.18 8.69 -23.62
N GLU A 140 10.65 8.90 -22.39
CA GLU A 140 12.08 8.94 -22.09
C GLU A 140 12.74 7.58 -22.38
N THR A 141 12.13 6.48 -21.94
CA THR A 141 12.65 5.14 -22.23
C THR A 141 12.65 4.81 -23.71
N GLU A 142 11.64 5.23 -24.46
CA GLU A 142 11.60 5.09 -25.92
C GLU A 142 12.70 5.90 -26.59
N LYS A 143 12.93 7.14 -26.15
CA LYS A 143 14.02 7.99 -26.65
C LYS A 143 15.38 7.36 -26.36
N LEU A 144 15.62 6.86 -25.15
CA LEU A 144 16.85 6.17 -24.79
C LEU A 144 17.03 4.87 -25.58
N ARG A 145 15.96 4.12 -25.83
CA ARG A 145 16.00 2.92 -26.69
C ARG A 145 16.35 3.28 -28.13
N ALA A 146 15.75 4.33 -28.69
CA ALA A 146 16.07 4.82 -30.02
C ALA A 146 17.52 5.28 -30.11
N GLN A 147 18.03 6.03 -29.12
CA GLN A 147 19.43 6.43 -29.04
C GLN A 147 20.36 5.22 -28.95
N ASN A 148 20.07 4.24 -28.10
CA ASN A 148 20.87 3.02 -28.01
C ASN A 148 20.86 2.24 -29.34
N GLN A 149 19.72 2.14 -30.02
CA GLN A 149 19.65 1.52 -31.35
C GLN A 149 20.46 2.30 -32.39
N GLN A 150 20.43 3.64 -32.36
CA GLN A 150 21.24 4.49 -33.22
C GLN A 150 22.73 4.32 -32.95
N LEU A 151 23.14 4.26 -31.67
CA LEU A 151 24.52 4.00 -31.28
C LEU A 151 24.99 2.62 -31.72
N LEU A 152 24.15 1.59 -31.55
CA LEU A 152 24.45 0.24 -32.04
C LEU A 152 24.57 0.20 -33.56
N ALA A 153 23.68 0.90 -34.28
CA ALA A 153 23.75 0.99 -35.73
C ALA A 153 25.02 1.74 -36.19
N ALA A 154 25.39 2.84 -35.52
CA ALA A 154 26.61 3.58 -35.79
C ALA A 154 27.87 2.76 -35.49
N ASN A 155 27.87 1.99 -34.39
CA ASN A 155 28.97 1.10 -34.02
C ASN A 155 29.09 -0.12 -34.95
N ASN A 156 27.98 -0.58 -35.53
CA ASN A 156 27.95 -1.69 -36.49
C ASN A 156 28.15 -1.24 -37.95
N GLN A 157 28.30 0.06 -38.22
CA GLN A 157 28.74 0.49 -39.55
C GLN A 157 30.18 0.04 -39.75
N PRO A 158 30.52 -0.58 -40.89
CA PRO A 158 31.91 -0.90 -41.21
C PRO A 158 32.66 0.43 -41.27
N ALA A 159 33.57 0.64 -40.31
CA ALA A 159 34.36 1.85 -40.23
C ALA A 159 35.04 2.12 -41.58
N GLN A 160 34.73 3.28 -42.19
CA GLN A 160 35.62 3.87 -43.17
C GLN A 160 36.85 4.35 -42.41
N SER A 161 37.85 3.48 -42.37
CA SER A 161 39.10 3.64 -41.64
C SER A 161 39.80 4.94 -42.05
N THR A 162 39.66 5.94 -41.18
CA THR A 162 40.41 7.20 -41.26
C THR A 162 41.40 7.24 -40.11
N GLY A 163 42.52 6.55 -40.28
CA GLY A 163 43.84 6.85 -39.66
C GLY A 163 44.03 6.80 -38.14
N ASN A 164 42.99 6.85 -37.31
CA ASN A 164 43.07 6.91 -35.84
C ASN A 164 42.53 5.68 -35.10
N ASP A 165 41.96 4.69 -35.80
CA ASP A 165 41.44 3.43 -35.20
C ASP A 165 42.55 2.49 -34.67
N ASP A 166 43.81 2.76 -35.01
CA ASP A 166 44.93 1.88 -34.66
C ASP A 166 45.42 2.10 -33.22
N SER A 167 45.30 3.31 -32.64
CA SER A 167 45.86 3.57 -31.31
C SER A 167 45.09 2.87 -30.19
N PHE A 168 43.75 2.85 -30.28
CA PHE A 168 42.91 2.18 -29.29
C PHE A 168 43.03 0.65 -29.43
N ALA A 169 43.01 0.12 -30.65
CA ALA A 169 43.21 -1.29 -30.91
C ALA A 169 44.59 -1.79 -30.44
N ARG A 170 45.66 -1.00 -30.67
CA ARG A 170 47.00 -1.27 -30.15
C ARG A 170 47.03 -1.24 -28.62
N PHE A 171 46.43 -0.22 -27.99
CA PHE A 171 46.35 -0.14 -26.54
C PHE A 171 45.65 -1.36 -25.92
N GLU A 172 44.51 -1.79 -26.48
CA GLU A 172 43.84 -3.01 -26.03
C GLU A 172 44.70 -4.26 -26.25
N ALA A 173 45.38 -4.37 -27.39
CA ALA A 173 46.26 -5.50 -27.69
C ALA A 173 47.44 -5.57 -26.71
N ASP A 174 48.08 -4.43 -26.42
CA ASP A 174 49.17 -4.32 -25.46
C ASP A 174 48.70 -4.66 -24.04
N ALA A 175 47.54 -4.15 -23.63
CA ALA A 175 46.95 -4.47 -22.32
C ALA A 175 46.61 -5.97 -22.18
N ARG A 176 46.10 -6.60 -23.26
CA ARG A 176 45.86 -8.06 -23.27
C ARG A 176 47.17 -8.83 -23.21
N ALA A 177 48.20 -8.43 -23.95
CA ALA A 177 49.51 -9.07 -23.92
C ALA A 177 50.18 -8.98 -22.54
N GLU A 178 50.08 -7.82 -21.88
CA GLU A 178 50.56 -7.63 -20.50
C GLU A 178 49.80 -8.53 -19.51
N ALA A 179 48.47 -8.59 -19.61
CA ALA A 179 47.65 -9.47 -18.77
C ALA A 179 48.01 -10.96 -18.98
N GLU A 180 48.29 -11.38 -20.21
CA GLU A 180 48.74 -12.74 -20.54
C GLU A 180 50.12 -13.04 -19.93
N SER A 181 51.04 -12.07 -19.94
CA SER A 181 52.35 -12.17 -19.29
C SER A 181 52.23 -12.32 -17.77
N VAL A 182 51.40 -11.50 -17.12
CA VAL A 182 51.14 -11.60 -15.66
C VAL A 182 50.56 -12.97 -15.30
N TYR A 183 49.60 -13.47 -16.10
CA TYR A 183 49.04 -14.80 -15.87
C TYR A 183 50.10 -15.90 -16.02
N CYS A 184 50.99 -15.77 -17.00
CA CYS A 184 52.09 -16.70 -17.22
C CYS A 184 53.06 -16.74 -16.03
N ILE A 185 53.41 -15.59 -15.45
CA ILE A 185 54.22 -15.51 -14.23
C ILE A 185 53.53 -16.24 -13.08
N ASN A 186 52.22 -16.03 -12.90
CA ASN A 186 51.45 -16.70 -11.85
C ASN A 186 51.39 -18.22 -12.03
N ASN A 187 51.27 -18.71 -13.27
CA ASN A 187 51.35 -20.14 -13.55
C ASN A 187 52.74 -20.72 -13.22
N LEU A 188 53.84 -20.02 -13.55
CA LEU A 188 55.18 -20.46 -13.19
C LEU A 188 55.40 -20.52 -11.67
N LYS A 189 54.82 -19.57 -10.92
CA LYS A 189 54.82 -19.61 -9.44
C LYS A 189 54.07 -20.83 -8.92
N GLN A 190 52.90 -21.15 -9.49
CA GLN A 190 52.14 -22.35 -9.12
C GLN A 190 52.90 -23.63 -9.45
N ILE A 191 53.56 -23.71 -10.61
CA ILE A 191 54.42 -24.84 -10.98
C ILE A 191 55.57 -25.01 -9.98
N GLY A 192 56.25 -23.92 -9.64
CA GLY A 192 57.35 -23.95 -8.66
C GLY A 192 56.89 -24.38 -7.27
N LEU A 193 55.74 -23.86 -6.82
CA LEU A 193 55.14 -24.27 -5.55
C LEU A 193 54.78 -25.75 -5.55
N ALA A 194 54.09 -26.24 -6.59
CA ALA A 194 53.71 -27.64 -6.71
C ALA A 194 54.92 -28.59 -6.68
N ALA A 195 56.00 -28.24 -7.39
CA ALA A 195 57.24 -29.02 -7.37
C ALA A 195 57.88 -29.09 -5.97
N ARG A 196 57.84 -27.99 -5.20
CA ARG A 196 58.38 -27.93 -3.83
C ARG A 196 57.51 -28.67 -2.81
N ILE A 197 56.19 -28.60 -2.95
CA ILE A 197 55.25 -29.39 -2.14
C ILE A 197 55.53 -30.87 -2.39
N TRP A 198 55.57 -31.30 -3.66
CA TRP A 198 55.90 -32.68 -4.03
C TRP A 198 57.24 -33.14 -3.44
N ALA A 199 58.27 -32.28 -3.51
CA ALA A 199 59.61 -32.59 -2.99
C ALA A 199 59.62 -32.85 -1.49
N THR A 200 58.69 -32.26 -0.73
CA THR A 200 58.59 -32.45 0.74
C THR A 200 58.36 -33.92 1.07
N ASP A 201 57.52 -34.60 0.30
CA ASP A 201 57.18 -36.01 0.49
C ASP A 201 58.14 -36.97 -0.25
N ASN A 202 59.04 -36.43 -1.08
CA ASN A 202 59.93 -37.19 -1.96
C ASN A 202 61.41 -36.89 -1.70
N GLY A 203 61.78 -36.72 -0.42
CA GLY A 203 63.18 -36.64 0.01
C GLY A 203 63.92 -35.38 -0.47
N GLY A 204 63.20 -34.29 -0.74
CA GLY A 204 63.77 -33.03 -1.24
C GLY A 204 64.14 -33.06 -2.72
N VAL A 205 63.69 -34.07 -3.47
CA VAL A 205 63.92 -34.19 -4.92
C VAL A 205 62.69 -33.64 -5.66
N TYR A 206 62.88 -32.96 -6.78
CA TYR A 206 61.76 -32.51 -7.63
C TYR A 206 61.15 -33.64 -8.44
N PRO A 207 59.88 -33.50 -8.87
CA PRO A 207 59.21 -34.53 -9.64
C PRO A 207 59.98 -34.86 -10.93
N PRO A 208 59.93 -36.11 -11.41
CA PRO A 208 60.56 -36.49 -12.68
C PRO A 208 59.82 -35.93 -13.90
N ASN A 209 58.51 -35.63 -13.77
CA ASN A 209 57.67 -35.12 -14.84
C ASN A 209 56.40 -34.44 -14.28
N TRP A 210 55.63 -33.81 -15.16
CA TRP A 210 54.37 -33.12 -14.83
C TRP A 210 53.34 -34.01 -14.13
N LEU A 211 53.19 -35.26 -14.58
CA LEU A 211 52.17 -36.19 -14.05
C LEU A 211 52.47 -36.59 -12.61
N SER A 212 53.75 -36.72 -12.24
CA SER A 212 54.15 -37.06 -10.87
C SER A 212 53.69 -36.02 -9.84
N MET A 213 53.57 -34.74 -10.23
CA MET A 213 53.08 -33.66 -9.36
C MET A 213 51.65 -33.20 -9.70
N SER A 214 50.87 -34.03 -10.40
CA SER A 214 49.49 -33.70 -10.80
C SER A 214 48.57 -33.33 -9.62
N ASN A 215 48.72 -34.03 -8.48
CA ASN A 215 47.97 -33.73 -7.26
C ASN A 215 48.29 -32.33 -6.72
N GLU A 216 49.56 -31.93 -6.73
CA GLU A 216 50.01 -30.63 -6.20
C GLU A 216 49.69 -29.45 -7.12
N LEU A 217 49.57 -29.71 -8.43
CA LEU A 217 49.11 -28.73 -9.40
C LEU A 217 47.59 -28.53 -9.37
N SER A 218 46.83 -29.48 -8.81
CA SER A 218 45.36 -29.55 -8.78
C SER A 218 44.69 -29.65 -10.17
N THR A 219 45.07 -28.83 -11.14
CA THR A 219 44.48 -28.78 -12.49
C THR A 219 45.54 -28.69 -13.60
N PRO A 220 45.38 -29.42 -14.72
CA PRO A 220 46.29 -29.32 -15.86
C PRO A 220 46.23 -27.95 -16.56
N LYS A 221 45.22 -27.11 -16.26
CA LYS A 221 45.09 -25.76 -16.84
C LYS A 221 46.26 -24.83 -16.51
N VAL A 222 46.95 -25.06 -15.39
CA VAL A 222 48.15 -24.31 -15.00
C VAL A 222 49.28 -24.50 -16.03
N LEU A 223 49.31 -25.65 -16.71
CA LEU A 223 50.38 -26.02 -17.65
C LEU A 223 50.25 -25.42 -19.04
N VAL A 224 49.21 -24.63 -19.31
CA VAL A 224 49.05 -23.90 -20.59
C VAL A 224 49.19 -22.40 -20.37
N CYS A 225 50.04 -21.78 -21.19
CA CYS A 225 50.22 -20.33 -21.21
C CYS A 225 49.09 -19.69 -22.02
N ARG A 226 48.49 -18.59 -21.53
CA ARG A 226 47.43 -17.89 -22.28
C ARG A 226 47.91 -17.29 -23.61
N GLY A 227 49.20 -16.98 -23.72
CA GLY A 227 49.83 -16.55 -24.97
C GLY A 227 50.07 -17.69 -25.96
N ASP A 228 49.95 -18.95 -25.55
CA ASP A 228 50.02 -20.10 -26.46
C ASP A 228 48.67 -20.30 -27.16
N LYS A 229 48.54 -19.78 -28.38
CA LYS A 229 47.31 -19.95 -29.17
C LYS A 229 47.24 -21.31 -29.88
N GLY A 230 48.31 -22.10 -29.84
CA GLY A 230 48.39 -23.41 -30.51
C GLY A 230 48.03 -24.60 -29.60
N ARG A 231 48.14 -24.44 -28.28
CA ARG A 231 47.84 -25.51 -27.31
C ARG A 231 46.57 -25.24 -26.53
N THR A 232 45.86 -26.32 -26.20
CA THR A 232 44.65 -26.27 -25.38
C THR A 232 44.87 -27.03 -24.09
N ALA A 233 44.41 -26.49 -22.96
CA ALA A 233 44.50 -27.19 -21.67
C ALA A 233 43.66 -28.47 -21.67
N ALA A 234 44.20 -29.55 -21.11
CA ALA A 234 43.45 -30.78 -20.90
C ALA A 234 42.28 -30.54 -19.92
N ARG A 235 41.17 -31.27 -20.09
CA ARG A 235 40.02 -31.16 -19.17
C ARG A 235 40.27 -31.87 -17.85
N SER A 236 41.11 -32.88 -17.87
CA SER A 236 41.50 -33.70 -16.72
C SER A 236 42.92 -34.24 -16.90
N TRP A 237 43.52 -34.76 -15.83
CA TRP A 237 44.84 -35.42 -15.91
C TRP A 237 44.82 -36.70 -16.76
N ASN A 238 43.66 -37.34 -16.94
CA ASN A 238 43.52 -38.54 -17.79
C ASN A 238 43.65 -38.22 -19.29
N GLU A 239 43.36 -36.98 -19.68
CA GLU A 239 43.48 -36.49 -21.06
C GLU A 239 44.79 -35.72 -21.28
N PHE A 240 45.65 -35.62 -20.25
CA PHE A 240 46.86 -34.82 -20.33
C PHE A 240 47.91 -35.49 -21.21
N GLY A 241 48.40 -34.76 -22.21
CA GLY A 241 49.50 -35.19 -23.05
C GLY A 241 50.40 -34.03 -23.49
N PRO A 242 51.39 -34.30 -24.37
CA PRO A 242 52.36 -33.30 -24.84
C PRO A 242 51.73 -32.08 -25.53
N GLY A 243 50.52 -32.22 -26.10
CA GLY A 243 49.77 -31.13 -26.72
C GLY A 243 49.09 -30.16 -25.72
N ASN A 244 49.10 -30.49 -24.42
CA ASN A 244 48.39 -29.77 -23.37
C ASN A 244 49.33 -29.05 -22.39
N VAL A 245 50.58 -28.83 -22.78
CA VAL A 245 51.58 -28.15 -21.96
C VAL A 245 52.40 -27.17 -22.79
N SER A 246 52.39 -25.90 -22.39
CA SER A 246 53.17 -24.82 -23.01
C SER A 246 54.54 -24.62 -22.37
N TYR A 247 54.71 -25.04 -21.11
CA TYR A 247 55.93 -24.81 -20.34
C TYR A 247 56.94 -25.94 -20.54
N GLU A 248 58.22 -25.60 -20.57
CA GLU A 248 59.32 -26.55 -20.54
C GLU A 248 59.68 -26.89 -19.10
N PHE A 249 59.82 -28.18 -18.78
CA PHE A 249 60.32 -28.63 -17.48
C PHE A 249 61.81 -28.92 -17.58
N LEU A 250 62.63 -28.19 -16.83
CA LEU A 250 64.07 -28.09 -17.08
C LEU A 250 64.94 -28.71 -15.99
N ASN A 251 64.37 -29.00 -14.81
CA ASN A 251 65.10 -29.63 -13.70
C ASN A 251 64.36 -30.83 -13.10
N PRO A 252 63.99 -31.85 -13.91
CA PRO A 252 63.40 -33.08 -13.40
C PRO A 252 64.37 -33.79 -12.47
N ASN A 253 63.88 -34.34 -11.35
CA ASN A 253 64.71 -34.95 -10.30
C ASN A 253 65.78 -34.01 -9.71
N GLY A 254 65.60 -32.69 -9.85
CA GLY A 254 66.44 -31.67 -9.25
C GLY A 254 66.21 -31.52 -7.75
N SER A 255 66.67 -30.40 -7.18
CA SER A 255 66.35 -30.02 -5.80
C SER A 255 66.48 -28.50 -5.63
N ASP A 256 65.95 -27.98 -4.53
CA ASP A 256 66.04 -26.57 -4.14
C ASP A 256 67.44 -26.14 -3.68
N LYS A 257 68.32 -27.11 -3.39
CA LYS A 257 69.74 -26.89 -3.03
C LYS A 257 70.54 -26.18 -4.12
N THR A 258 70.05 -26.19 -5.35
CA THR A 258 70.61 -25.42 -6.47
C THR A 258 69.62 -24.34 -6.90
N PRO A 259 69.46 -23.26 -6.11
CA PRO A 259 68.32 -22.33 -6.21
C PRO A 259 68.23 -21.64 -7.58
N MET A 260 69.38 -21.33 -8.18
CA MET A 260 69.48 -20.60 -9.45
C MET A 260 69.31 -21.49 -10.70
N VAL A 261 69.10 -22.80 -10.54
CA VAL A 261 68.81 -23.69 -11.68
C VAL A 261 67.38 -23.46 -12.13
N LEU A 262 67.16 -23.34 -13.44
CA LEU A 262 65.83 -23.20 -14.03
C LEU A 262 65.02 -24.47 -13.77
N LEU A 263 63.89 -24.33 -13.09
CA LEU A 263 62.92 -25.40 -12.88
C LEU A 263 61.98 -25.53 -14.08
N ALA A 264 61.42 -24.42 -14.54
CA ALA A 264 60.51 -24.38 -15.67
C ALA A 264 60.65 -23.07 -16.46
N ARG A 265 60.29 -23.10 -17.75
CA ARG A 265 60.37 -21.94 -18.63
C ARG A 265 59.13 -21.82 -19.52
N CYS A 266 58.69 -20.60 -19.76
CA CYS A 266 57.75 -20.28 -20.82
C CYS A 266 58.51 -19.89 -22.11
N PRO A 267 58.35 -20.62 -23.23
CA PRO A 267 58.97 -20.25 -24.50
C PRO A 267 58.30 -19.03 -25.16
N ILE A 268 57.04 -18.72 -24.81
CA ILE A 268 56.26 -17.62 -25.41
C ILE A 268 56.67 -16.26 -24.83
N HIS A 269 56.64 -16.12 -23.50
CA HIS A 269 56.98 -14.87 -22.82
C HIS A 269 58.45 -14.83 -22.33
N GLY A 270 59.19 -15.93 -22.45
CA GLY A 270 60.56 -16.02 -21.95
C GLY A 270 60.71 -16.01 -20.42
N HIS A 271 59.61 -15.98 -19.66
CA HIS A 271 59.66 -16.06 -18.20
C HIS A 271 60.25 -17.39 -17.74
N VAL A 272 61.04 -17.35 -16.66
CA VAL A 272 61.69 -18.52 -16.10
C VAL A 272 61.36 -18.65 -14.60
N GLY A 273 60.95 -19.85 -14.18
CA GLY A 273 60.85 -20.22 -12.78
C GLY A 273 62.11 -20.94 -12.34
N LEU A 274 62.72 -20.47 -11.26
CA LEU A 274 63.93 -21.03 -10.67
C LEU A 274 63.58 -22.12 -9.64
N SER A 275 64.58 -22.92 -9.26
CA SER A 275 64.41 -24.01 -8.29
C SER A 275 64.03 -23.47 -6.91
N ASP A 276 64.50 -22.30 -6.51
CA ASP A 276 64.02 -21.68 -5.25
C ASP A 276 62.52 -21.28 -5.25
N GLY A 277 61.86 -21.34 -6.41
CA GLY A 277 60.47 -20.94 -6.62
C GLY A 277 60.29 -19.48 -7.03
N SER A 278 61.36 -18.70 -7.16
CA SER A 278 61.31 -17.35 -7.71
C SER A 278 61.05 -17.39 -9.22
N VAL A 279 60.41 -16.34 -9.75
CA VAL A 279 60.11 -16.22 -11.19
C VAL A 279 60.70 -14.92 -11.72
N GLN A 280 61.45 -15.03 -12.82
CA GLN A 280 62.13 -13.91 -13.48
C GLN A 280 61.46 -13.60 -14.81
N SER A 281 61.16 -12.32 -15.05
CA SER A 281 60.46 -11.90 -16.26
C SER A 281 61.39 -11.88 -17.48
N GLY A 282 61.01 -12.52 -18.59
CA GLY A 282 61.81 -12.56 -19.82
C GLY A 282 61.63 -11.37 -20.78
N SER A 283 60.54 -10.61 -20.67
CA SER A 283 60.11 -9.66 -21.72
C SER A 283 59.79 -8.23 -21.26
N GLY A 284 60.24 -7.81 -20.07
CA GLY A 284 60.16 -6.41 -19.66
C GLY A 284 61.46 -5.65 -19.95
N LEU A 285 61.49 -4.82 -21.00
CA LEU A 285 62.44 -3.70 -21.19
C LEU A 285 63.96 -4.01 -21.32
N GLY A 286 64.32 -5.17 -21.84
CA GLY A 286 65.71 -5.54 -22.10
C GLY A 286 66.15 -6.67 -21.19
N ARG A 287 66.77 -7.70 -21.78
CA ARG A 287 67.11 -8.95 -21.07
C ARG A 287 67.86 -8.62 -19.77
N THR A 288 67.24 -8.90 -18.63
CA THR A 288 67.81 -8.68 -17.29
C THR A 288 68.71 -9.82 -16.83
N PHE A 289 68.79 -10.91 -17.61
CA PHE A 289 69.55 -12.10 -17.27
C PHE A 289 70.07 -12.87 -18.47
N THR A 290 71.03 -13.75 -18.19
CA THR A 290 71.52 -14.78 -19.10
C THR A 290 71.27 -16.16 -18.52
N ILE A 291 71.12 -17.14 -19.40
CA ILE A 291 71.05 -18.55 -19.02
C ILE A 291 72.36 -19.19 -19.46
N ILE A 292 73.12 -19.72 -18.51
CA ILE A 292 74.36 -20.45 -18.77
C ILE A 292 74.17 -21.93 -18.45
N VAL A 293 74.78 -22.82 -19.23
CA VAL A 293 74.75 -24.25 -18.95
C VAL A 293 75.95 -24.61 -18.08
N LYS A 294 75.71 -25.15 -16.88
CA LYS A 294 76.73 -25.67 -15.96
C LYS A 294 76.35 -27.09 -15.59
N ASP A 295 77.26 -28.05 -15.79
CA ASP A 295 77.03 -29.47 -15.49
C ASP A 295 75.73 -30.04 -16.11
N GLY A 296 75.42 -29.61 -17.34
CA GLY A 296 74.20 -29.99 -18.05
C GLY A 296 72.91 -29.30 -17.57
N LYS A 297 72.98 -28.45 -16.52
CA LYS A 297 71.85 -27.70 -15.98
C LYS A 297 71.85 -26.26 -16.47
N GLN A 298 70.66 -25.75 -16.78
CA GLN A 298 70.46 -24.35 -17.12
C GLN A 298 70.41 -23.51 -15.84
N VAL A 299 71.36 -22.58 -15.70
CA VAL A 299 71.52 -21.73 -14.52
C VAL A 299 71.26 -20.28 -14.89
N TYR A 300 70.38 -19.65 -14.12
CA TYR A 300 70.11 -18.22 -14.21
C TYR A 300 71.31 -17.42 -13.69
N THR A 301 71.74 -16.43 -14.47
CA THR A 301 72.78 -15.47 -14.06
C THR A 301 72.25 -14.06 -14.31
N PRO A 302 72.08 -13.22 -13.27
CA PRO A 302 71.62 -11.85 -13.43
C PRO A 302 72.64 -11.07 -14.27
N LEU A 303 72.15 -10.26 -15.21
CA LEU A 303 72.99 -9.31 -15.92
C LEU A 303 73.20 -8.09 -15.03
N ASN A 304 74.31 -8.07 -14.29
CA ASN A 304 74.70 -6.92 -13.46
C ASN A 304 75.22 -5.73 -14.29
N LYS A 305 75.11 -5.79 -15.62
CA LYS A 305 75.56 -4.74 -16.54
C LYS A 305 74.51 -4.52 -17.62
N ARG A 306 74.29 -3.26 -17.98
CA ARG A 306 73.56 -2.88 -19.18
C ARG A 306 74.26 -3.47 -20.43
N PRO A 307 73.57 -3.60 -21.58
CA PRO A 307 74.18 -4.09 -22.82
C PRO A 307 75.42 -3.31 -23.28
N ASP A 308 75.61 -2.08 -22.80
CA ASP A 308 76.76 -1.20 -23.01
C ASP A 308 77.91 -1.39 -21.99
N GLY A 309 77.75 -2.30 -21.02
CA GLY A 309 78.74 -2.59 -19.99
C GLY A 309 78.70 -1.68 -18.75
N SER A 310 77.80 -0.69 -18.67
CA SER A 310 77.68 0.17 -17.48
C SER A 310 77.02 -0.58 -16.31
N PRO A 311 77.41 -0.28 -15.05
CA PRO A 311 76.64 -0.73 -13.89
C PRO A 311 75.23 -0.10 -13.91
N TYR A 312 74.26 -0.82 -13.36
CA TYR A 312 72.99 -0.22 -12.96
C TYR A 312 73.24 0.58 -11.68
N GLU A 313 72.98 1.89 -11.70
CA GLU A 313 72.98 2.74 -10.49
C GLU A 313 71.97 2.24 -9.46
#